data_AF-S4R5L0-F1
#
_entry.id   AF-S4R5L0-F1
#
_cell.length_a   1.000
_cell.length_b   1.000
_cell.length_c   1.000
_cell.angle_alpha   90.00
_cell.angle_beta   90.00
_cell.angle_gamma   90.00
#
_symmetry.space_group_name_H-M   'P 1'
#
loop_
_entity.id
_entity.type
_entity.pdbx_description
1 polymer ?
#
loop_
_entity_poly.entity_id
_entity_poly.type
_entity_poly.pdbx_seq_one_letter_code
_entity_poly.pdbx_strand_id
1 'polypeptide(L)'
;AAEQAMASAGVYATIPATLKGSRTPWPEKLKLARAAWSSLRCLLPNKEQLLLDWACNSLSSYYSRKLLLDPGVTAQLWAFLGEALGSARVRGEGRPVSLRAPVAQ
;
A
#
# COMPACT_ATOMS: atom_id res chain seq x y z
N ALA A 1 2.95 -15.06 22.88
CA ALA A 1 1.56 -14.62 22.60
C ALA A 1 1.52 -13.58 21.48
N ALA A 2 2.03 -13.90 20.28
CA ALA A 2 1.94 -13.03 19.10
C ALA A 2 1.98 -13.84 17.80
N GLU A 3 1.53 -15.09 17.83
CA GLU A 3 1.70 -16.04 16.73
C GLU A 3 0.44 -16.89 16.63
N GLN A 4 -0.63 -16.32 16.12
CA GLN A 4 -1.83 -17.07 15.75
C GLN A 4 -2.54 -16.35 14.60
N ALA A 5 -2.37 -16.94 13.42
CA ALA A 5 -3.40 -17.08 12.40
C ALA A 5 -4.10 -15.81 11.88
N MET A 6 -3.38 -15.00 11.10
CA MET A 6 -3.96 -14.26 9.97
C MET A 6 -3.16 -14.69 8.73
N ALA A 7 -3.69 -15.30 7.68
CA ALA A 7 -5.06 -15.36 7.25
C ALA A 7 -5.18 -16.32 6.06
N SER A 8 -6.31 -17.00 5.99
CA SER A 8 -6.87 -17.58 4.77
C SER A 8 -6.97 -16.51 3.66
N ALA A 9 -6.97 -16.96 2.40
CA ALA A 9 -7.01 -16.12 1.20
C ALA A 9 -8.08 -15.00 1.20
N GLY A 10 -9.10 -15.08 2.07
CA GLY A 10 -10.14 -14.07 2.24
C GLY A 10 -9.72 -12.75 2.91
N VAL A 11 -8.72 -12.73 3.81
CA VAL A 11 -8.31 -11.46 4.47
C VAL A 11 -7.44 -10.61 3.53
N TYR A 12 -6.69 -11.24 2.63
CA TYR A 12 -5.95 -10.50 1.60
C TYR A 12 -6.90 -9.93 0.54
N ALA A 13 -8.02 -10.61 0.24
CA ALA A 13 -9.04 -10.10 -0.68
C ALA A 13 -9.73 -8.82 -0.18
N THR A 14 -9.74 -8.56 1.14
CA THR A 14 -10.31 -7.33 1.72
C THR A 14 -9.32 -6.17 1.82
N ILE A 15 -8.04 -6.36 1.45
CA ILE A 15 -7.03 -5.29 1.48
C ILE A 15 -7.42 -4.08 0.63
N PRO A 16 -7.85 -4.23 -0.64
CA PRO A 16 -8.22 -3.08 -1.47
C PRO A 16 -9.39 -2.29 -0.86
N ALA A 17 -10.35 -2.99 -0.27
CA ALA A 17 -11.49 -2.38 0.42
C ALA A 17 -11.07 -1.67 1.72
N THR A 18 -10.14 -2.26 2.48
CA THR A 18 -9.63 -1.70 3.74
C THR A 18 -8.77 -0.46 3.51
N LEU A 19 -7.93 -0.46 2.47
CA LEU A 19 -7.08 0.68 2.11
C LEU A 19 -7.91 1.87 1.59
N LYS A 20 -8.96 1.60 0.81
CA LYS A 20 -9.89 2.62 0.29
C LYS A 20 -10.94 3.08 1.30
N GLY A 21 -11.31 2.23 2.26
CA GLY A 21 -12.36 2.53 3.24
C GLY A 21 -11.96 3.63 4.22
N SER A 22 -12.90 4.51 4.59
CA SER A 22 -12.70 5.55 5.61
C SER A 22 -12.75 5.03 7.04
N ARG A 23 -13.27 3.81 7.24
CA ARG A 23 -13.50 3.20 8.56
C ARG A 23 -12.21 2.78 9.27
N THR A 24 -11.14 2.54 8.51
CA THR A 24 -9.84 2.12 9.05
C THR A 24 -8.93 3.33 9.24
N PRO A 25 -8.34 3.54 10.42
CA PRO A 25 -7.41 4.64 10.62
C PRO A 25 -6.10 4.41 9.83
N TRP A 26 -5.44 5.50 9.45
CA TRP A 26 -4.24 5.48 8.62
C TRP A 26 -3.08 4.61 9.15
N PRO A 27 -2.76 4.59 10.46
CA PRO A 27 -1.72 3.71 10.99
C PRO A 27 -1.99 2.23 10.72
N GLU A 28 -3.25 1.80 10.85
CA GLU A 28 -3.65 0.41 10.59
C GLU A 28 -3.59 0.09 9.08
N LYS A 29 -3.95 1.05 8.21
CA LYS A 29 -3.78 0.91 6.76
C LYS A 29 -2.32 0.72 6.36
N LEU A 30 -1.42 1.52 6.93
CA LEU A 30 0.02 1.44 6.68
C LEU A 30 0.62 0.12 7.19
N LYS A 31 0.21 -0.33 8.38
CA LYS A 31 0.62 -1.63 8.93
C LYS A 31 0.18 -2.77 8.01
N LEU A 32 -1.05 -2.73 7.52
CA LEU A 32 -1.57 -3.71 6.57
C LEU A 32 -0.81 -3.67 5.24
N ALA A 33 -0.55 -2.49 4.69
CA ALA A 33 0.20 -2.32 3.44
C ALA A 33 1.63 -2.87 3.54
N ARG A 34 2.35 -2.60 4.65
CA ARG A 34 3.68 -3.16 4.90
C ARG A 34 3.66 -4.68 5.04
N ALA A 35 2.70 -5.21 5.79
CA ALA A 35 2.54 -6.66 5.95
C ALA A 35 2.24 -7.34 4.60
N ALA A 36 1.37 -6.74 3.78
CA ALA A 36 1.04 -7.25 2.45
C ALA A 36 2.23 -7.20 1.48
N TRP A 37 3.04 -6.13 1.54
CA TRP A 37 4.25 -5.99 0.73
C TRP A 37 5.31 -7.06 1.05
N SER A 38 5.59 -7.23 2.34
CA SER A 38 6.60 -8.19 2.84
C SER A 38 6.16 -9.65 2.67
N SER A 39 4.86 -9.94 2.77
CA SER A 39 4.34 -11.31 2.72
C SER A 39 4.44 -11.95 1.32
N LEU A 40 5.19 -13.05 1.24
CA LEU A 40 5.19 -13.96 0.08
C LEU A 40 3.88 -14.76 -0.05
N ARG A 41 3.16 -14.95 1.07
CA ARG A 41 1.88 -15.68 1.14
C ARG A 41 0.67 -14.81 0.77
N CYS A 42 0.87 -13.52 0.52
CA CYS A 42 -0.14 -12.64 0.00
C CYS A 42 -0.34 -12.92 -1.50
N LEU A 43 -1.39 -13.69 -1.82
CA LEU A 43 -1.79 -14.08 -3.17
C LEU A 43 -2.73 -13.04 -3.81
N LEU A 44 -2.36 -11.75 -3.75
CA LEU A 44 -3.06 -10.72 -4.50
C LEU A 44 -2.50 -10.66 -5.93
N PRO A 45 -3.35 -10.76 -6.97
CA PRO A 45 -2.90 -10.46 -8.32
C PRO A 45 -2.42 -9.01 -8.39
N ASN A 46 -1.20 -8.79 -8.88
CA ASN A 46 -0.56 -7.46 -8.96
C ASN A 46 -0.48 -6.71 -7.63
N LYS A 47 -0.21 -7.41 -6.52
CA LYS A 47 -0.10 -6.82 -5.18
C LYS A 47 0.84 -5.62 -5.12
N GLU A 48 1.99 -5.70 -5.80
CA GLU A 48 2.97 -4.62 -5.81
C GLU A 48 2.38 -3.35 -6.42
N GLN A 49 1.73 -3.48 -7.58
CA GLN A 49 1.11 -2.35 -8.26
C GLN A 49 -0.05 -1.77 -7.44
N LEU A 50 -0.90 -2.60 -6.84
CA LEU A 50 -2.02 -2.13 -6.03
C LEU A 50 -1.55 -1.28 -4.83
N LEU A 51 -0.51 -1.74 -4.15
CA LEU A 51 0.02 -1.04 -2.97
C LEU A 51 0.75 0.26 -3.36
N LEU A 52 1.49 0.24 -4.48
CA LEU A 52 2.15 1.43 -5.01
C LEU A 52 1.14 2.46 -5.51
N ASP A 53 0.14 2.05 -6.30
CA ASP A 53 -0.94 2.93 -6.79
C ASP A 53 -1.71 3.54 -5.61
N TRP A 54 -2.00 2.77 -4.57
CA TRP A 54 -2.65 3.28 -3.36
C TRP A 54 -1.79 4.34 -2.66
N ALA A 55 -0.50 4.08 -2.44
CA ALA A 55 0.39 5.02 -1.76
C ALA A 55 0.58 6.30 -2.60
N CYS A 56 0.81 6.18 -3.90
CA CYS A 56 0.93 7.30 -4.83
C CYS A 56 -0.35 8.13 -4.90
N ASN A 57 -1.52 7.49 -5.03
CA ASN A 57 -2.80 8.20 -5.06
C ASN A 57 -3.09 8.90 -3.73
N SER A 58 -2.73 8.29 -2.60
CA SER A 58 -2.90 8.89 -1.26
C SER A 58 -2.06 10.15 -1.10
N LEU A 59 -0.77 10.08 -1.46
CA LEU A 59 0.12 11.24 -1.44
C LEU A 59 -0.31 12.31 -2.43
N SER A 60 -0.67 11.93 -3.67
CA SER A 60 -1.15 12.88 -4.68
C SER A 60 -2.42 13.59 -4.20
N SER A 61 -3.34 12.87 -3.55
CA SER A 61 -4.56 13.45 -2.98
C SER A 61 -4.25 14.39 -1.83
N TYR A 62 -3.24 14.07 -1.00
CA TYR A 62 -2.76 14.92 0.08
C TYR A 62 -2.17 16.24 -0.45
N TYR A 63 -1.23 16.17 -1.39
CA TYR A 63 -0.65 17.38 -2.00
C TYR A 63 -1.67 18.18 -2.83
N SER A 64 -2.67 17.52 -3.41
CA SER A 64 -3.80 18.17 -4.10
C SER A 64 -4.85 18.74 -3.14
N ARG A 65 -4.64 18.69 -1.82
CA ARG A 65 -5.59 19.12 -0.77
C ARG A 65 -6.95 18.40 -0.78
N LYS A 66 -7.06 17.27 -1.48
CA LYS A 66 -8.25 16.41 -1.53
C LYS A 66 -8.34 15.47 -0.32
N LEU A 67 -7.24 15.34 0.43
CA LEU A 67 -7.12 14.45 1.57
C LEU A 67 -6.31 15.16 2.67
N LEU A 68 -6.82 15.15 3.90
CA LEU A 68 -6.09 15.62 5.07
C LEU A 68 -5.36 14.44 5.70
N LEU A 69 -4.03 14.52 5.76
CA LEU A 69 -3.18 13.55 6.43
C LEU A 69 -2.38 14.24 7.51
N ASP A 70 -2.20 13.55 8.62
CA ASP A 70 -1.23 13.93 9.63
C ASP A 70 0.20 13.86 9.05
N PRO A 71 1.10 14.81 9.38
CA PRO A 71 2.49 14.79 8.90
C PRO A 71 3.22 13.47 9.17
N GLY A 72 2.93 12.81 10.29
CA GLY A 72 3.49 11.51 10.62
C GLY A 72 3.02 10.41 9.67
N VAL A 73 1.76 10.44 9.27
CA VAL A 73 1.20 9.50 8.27
C VAL A 73 1.84 9.74 6.90
N THR A 74 1.98 11.00 6.49
CA THR A 74 2.62 11.37 5.22
C THR A 74 4.08 10.90 5.18
N ALA A 75 4.84 11.08 6.26
CA ALA A 75 6.21 10.58 6.37
C ALA A 75 6.27 9.05 6.26
N GLN A 76 5.33 8.34 6.90
CA GLN A 76 5.27 6.88 6.82
C GLN A 76 4.88 6.37 5.43
N LEU A 77 4.03 7.07 4.69
CA LEU A 77 3.71 6.78 3.29
C LEU A 77 4.94 6.93 2.39
N TRP A 78 5.72 8.00 2.57
CA TRP A 78 6.97 8.20 1.84
C TRP A 78 8.02 7.14 2.17
N ALA A 79 8.16 6.78 3.45
CA ALA A 79 9.04 5.69 3.88
C ALA A 79 8.63 4.37 3.21
N PHE A 80 7.34 4.04 3.22
CA PHE A 80 6.80 2.84 2.56
C PHE A 80 7.13 2.80 1.06
N LEU A 81 6.95 3.91 0.34
CA LEU A 81 7.31 4.00 -1.08
C LEU A 81 8.82 3.80 -1.30
N GLY A 82 9.66 4.42 -0.47
CA GLY A 82 11.11 4.24 -0.54
C GLY A 82 11.53 2.78 -0.34
N GLU A 83 10.98 2.12 0.68
CA GLU A 83 11.20 0.70 0.95
C GLU A 83 10.70 -0.20 -0.20
N ALA A 84 9.54 0.12 -0.76
CA ALA A 84 8.94 -0.63 -1.86
C ALA A 84 9.76 -0.52 -3.15
N LEU A 85 10.13 0.70 -3.54
CA LEU A 85 10.94 0.98 -4.73
C LEU A 85 12.40 0.50 -4.58
N GLY A 86 12.93 0.57 -3.36
CA GLY A 86 14.27 0.07 -3.03
C GLY A 86 14.37 -1.46 -2.98
N SER A 87 13.24 -2.16 -2.89
CA SER A 87 13.24 -3.62 -2.82
C SER A 87 13.67 -4.27 -4.16
N ALA A 88 14.42 -5.36 -4.07
CA ALA A 88 14.89 -6.13 -5.23
C ALA A 88 13.75 -6.65 -6.13
N ARG A 89 12.51 -6.72 -5.61
CA ARG A 89 11.30 -7.09 -6.36
C ARG A 89 10.96 -6.14 -7.51
N VAL A 90 11.33 -4.87 -7.39
CA VAL A 90 11.09 -3.85 -8.44
C VAL A 90 12.26 -3.74 -9.42
N ARG A 91 13.48 -4.09 -8.99
CA ARG A 91 14.72 -3.82 -9.75
C ARG A 91 15.23 -4.98 -10.62
N GLY A 92 14.76 -6.21 -10.42
CA GLY A 92 15.46 -7.40 -10.96
C GLY A 92 14.71 -8.26 -11.97
N GLU A 93 13.53 -8.80 -11.63
CA GLU A 93 12.99 -9.99 -12.32
C GLU A 93 11.45 -10.02 -12.45
N GLY A 94 10.75 -8.92 -12.17
CA GLY A 94 9.28 -8.83 -12.15
C GLY A 94 8.66 -8.01 -13.28
N ARG A 95 7.35 -8.19 -13.54
CA ARG A 95 6.56 -7.36 -14.48
C ARG A 95 6.77 -5.87 -14.17
N PRO A 96 6.88 -5.01 -15.20
CA PRO A 96 7.01 -3.57 -14.99
C PRO A 96 5.83 -3.04 -14.17
N VAL A 97 6.14 -2.36 -13.07
CA VAL A 97 5.14 -1.61 -12.30
C VAL A 97 4.95 -0.27 -13.00
N SER A 98 3.82 -0.08 -13.68
CA SER A 98 3.43 1.24 -14.17
C SER A 98 2.86 2.07 -13.02
N LEU A 99 3.59 3.11 -12.62
CA LEU A 99 3.03 4.18 -11.80
C LEU A 99 2.06 4.97 -12.68
N ARG A 100 0.76 4.71 -12.56
CA ARG A 100 -0.23 5.56 -13.21
C ARG A 100 -0.34 6.83 -12.38
N ALA A 101 0.17 7.94 -12.92
CA ALA A 101 -0.19 9.24 -12.39
C ALA A 101 -1.73 9.35 -12.37
N PRO A 102 -2.34 9.93 -11.32
CA PRO A 102 -3.70 10.39 -11.46
C PRO A 102 -3.64 11.48 -12.53
N VAL A 103 -4.03 11.13 -13.76
CA VAL A 103 -4.25 12.11 -14.81
C VAL A 103 -5.22 13.13 -14.23
N ALA A 104 -4.76 14.36 -14.07
CA ALA A 104 -5.66 15.49 -13.90
C ALA A 104 -6.48 15.54 -15.19
N GLN A 105 -7.75 15.11 -15.09
CA GLN A 105 -8.75 15.34 -16.13
C GLN A 105 -9.53 16.60 -15.78
#